data_AF-A0A496YUG7-F1
#
_entry.id   AF-A0A496YUG7-F1
#
_cell.length_a   1.000
_cell.length_b   1.000
_cell.length_c   1.000
_cell.angle_alpha   90.00
_cell.angle_beta   90.00
_cell.angle_gamma   90.00
#
_symmetry.space_group_name_H-M   'P 1'
#
loop_
_entity.id
_entity.type
_entity.pdbx_description
1 polymer ?
#
loop_
_entity_poly.entity_id
_entity_poly.type
_entity_poly.pdbx_seq_one_letter_code
_entity_poly.pdbx_strand_id
1 'polypeptide(L)'
;MFGKRISLFKLLGFEVRLDYSWVIIALLIAWSLSSSFFPLRFKGLSTVTYWVMGVAGTLALFLSIIFHELSHSFVARKYGIPIKGITLFLFGGVAEMSDEPPSPKAEFMMAVAGPAASVALGLGLRFLFGLGRQWLWPNALNGVIAYVSLINFLLAGFNLMPGFPLDGGRILRALLWGAKKDLRWATRISSIVGICFGALLIIFGFYNVFKGDFVSGMWWFLIGMFLQSAARASYQQVLSRQEPKSSTLNM
;
A
#
# COMPACT_ATOMS: atom_id res chain seq x y z
N MET A 1 4.49 -16.55 0.28
CA MET A 1 4.04 -15.35 1.03
C MET A 1 2.52 -15.24 1.18
N PHE A 2 1.71 -16.09 0.56
CA PHE A 2 0.25 -15.98 0.65
C PHE A 2 -0.35 -17.29 1.20
N GLY A 3 -1.32 -17.17 2.11
CA GLY A 3 -2.07 -18.29 2.65
C GLY A 3 -3.20 -18.71 1.72
N LYS A 4 -4.29 -19.25 2.28
CA LYS A 4 -5.52 -19.54 1.52
C LYS A 4 -6.16 -18.22 1.07
N ARG A 5 -6.50 -18.10 -0.21
CA ARG A 5 -7.11 -16.92 -0.81
C ARG A 5 -8.56 -17.21 -1.15
N ILE A 6 -9.44 -16.26 -0.86
CA ILE A 6 -10.85 -16.33 -1.25
C ILE A 6 -11.11 -15.23 -2.27
N SER A 7 -11.77 -15.57 -3.38
CA SER A 7 -12.26 -14.58 -4.34
C SER A 7 -13.49 -13.89 -3.76
N LEU A 8 -13.45 -12.55 -3.68
CA LEU A 8 -14.55 -11.75 -3.16
C LEU A 8 -15.51 -11.36 -4.28
N PHE A 9 -15.01 -10.61 -5.26
CA PHE A 9 -15.80 -10.08 -6.38
C PHE A 9 -14.90 -9.75 -7.57
N LYS A 10 -15.52 -9.55 -8.73
CA LYS A 10 -14.88 -8.99 -9.93
C LYS A 10 -15.24 -7.52 -10.06
N LEU A 11 -14.23 -6.65 -10.17
CA LEU A 11 -14.41 -5.22 -10.38
C LEU A 11 -13.62 -4.78 -11.59
N LEU A 12 -14.30 -4.25 -12.62
CA LEU A 12 -13.68 -3.72 -13.84
C LEU A 12 -12.76 -4.77 -14.54
N GLY A 13 -13.14 -6.04 -14.44
CA GLY A 13 -12.39 -7.17 -14.99
C GLY A 13 -11.17 -7.59 -14.18
N PHE A 14 -10.99 -7.08 -12.95
CA PHE A 14 -9.97 -7.55 -12.01
C PHE A 14 -10.64 -8.41 -10.93
N GLU A 15 -10.06 -9.57 -10.63
CA GLU A 15 -10.48 -10.38 -9.48
C GLU A 15 -9.92 -9.78 -8.20
N VAL A 16 -10.80 -9.37 -7.28
CA VAL A 16 -10.40 -8.93 -5.94
C VAL A 16 -10.44 -10.13 -5.01
N ARG A 17 -9.29 -10.47 -4.44
CA ARG A 17 -9.09 -11.61 -3.54
C ARG A 17 -8.66 -11.13 -2.16
N LEU A 18 -8.93 -11.96 -1.17
CA LEU A 18 -8.61 -11.67 0.23
C LEU A 18 -7.85 -12.85 0.84
N ASP A 19 -6.72 -12.55 1.46
CA ASP A 19 -5.96 -13.48 2.29
C ASP A 19 -6.50 -13.45 3.73
N TYR A 20 -6.59 -14.59 4.42
CA TYR A 20 -7.13 -14.65 5.79
C TYR A 20 -6.44 -13.70 6.78
N SER A 21 -5.16 -13.35 6.56
CA SER A 21 -4.45 -12.37 7.39
C SER A 21 -5.12 -10.98 7.37
N TRP A 22 -5.88 -10.66 6.31
CA TRP A 22 -6.66 -9.43 6.21
C TRP A 22 -7.66 -9.26 7.35
N VAL A 23 -8.33 -10.34 7.78
CA VAL A 23 -9.36 -10.27 8.83
C VAL A 23 -8.73 -9.81 10.15
N ILE A 24 -7.53 -10.30 10.45
CA ILE A 24 -6.80 -9.96 11.67
C ILE A 24 -6.47 -8.46 11.69
N ILE A 25 -5.89 -7.93 10.60
CA ILE A 25 -5.55 -6.50 10.54
C ILE A 25 -6.80 -5.63 10.48
N ALA A 26 -7.88 -6.06 9.82
CA ALA A 26 -9.13 -5.33 9.79
C ALA A 26 -9.74 -5.18 11.20
N LEU A 27 -9.72 -6.25 12.00
CA LEU A 27 -10.17 -6.20 13.40
C LEU A 27 -9.29 -5.29 14.26
N LEU A 28 -7.96 -5.36 14.09
CA LEU A 28 -7.02 -4.51 14.82
C LEU A 28 -7.20 -3.03 14.48
N ILE A 29 -7.35 -2.68 13.20
CA ILE A 29 -7.60 -1.30 12.76
C ILE A 29 -8.96 -0.84 13.28
N ALA A 30 -10.02 -1.64 13.11
CA ALA A 30 -11.35 -1.27 13.59
C ALA A 30 -11.36 -1.02 15.10
N TRP A 31 -10.72 -1.89 15.89
CA TRP A 31 -10.57 -1.72 17.33
C TRP A 31 -9.75 -0.47 17.67
N SER A 32 -8.61 -0.23 17.02
CA SER A 32 -7.78 0.96 17.26
C SER A 32 -8.52 2.26 16.94
N LEU A 33 -9.27 2.28 15.84
CA LEU A 33 -10.06 3.44 15.45
C LEU A 33 -11.20 3.70 16.44
N SER A 34 -11.89 2.65 16.87
CA SER A 34 -13.04 2.72 17.77
C SER A 34 -12.66 3.05 19.21
N SER A 35 -11.55 2.50 19.70
CA SER A 35 -11.14 2.63 21.11
C SER A 35 -10.23 3.83 21.38
N SER A 36 -9.54 4.33 20.35
CA SER A 36 -8.52 5.38 20.53
C SER A 36 -8.71 6.55 19.55
N PHE A 37 -8.54 6.33 18.24
CA PHE A 37 -8.44 7.41 17.26
C PHE A 37 -9.67 8.34 17.25
N PHE A 38 -10.87 7.77 17.15
CA PHE A 38 -12.11 8.56 17.09
C PHE A 38 -12.51 9.17 18.44
N PRO A 39 -12.49 8.43 19.57
CA PRO A 39 -12.76 9.03 20.88
C PRO A 39 -11.85 10.19 21.25
N LEU A 40 -10.57 10.15 20.86
CA LEU A 40 -9.62 11.23 21.12
C LEU A 40 -9.92 12.50 20.32
N ARG A 41 -10.45 12.37 19.09
CA ARG A 41 -10.70 13.51 18.17
C ARG A 41 -12.13 14.02 18.19
N PHE A 42 -13.12 13.14 18.39
CA PHE A 42 -14.55 13.44 18.29
C PHE A 42 -15.25 13.10 19.60
N LYS A 43 -15.05 13.95 20.62
CA LYS A 43 -15.55 13.73 21.97
C LYS A 43 -17.09 13.78 22.04
N GLY A 44 -17.65 13.09 23.03
CA GLY A 44 -19.08 13.15 23.36
C GLY A 44 -19.99 12.24 22.54
N LEU A 45 -19.45 11.35 21.71
CA LEU A 45 -20.22 10.32 21.02
C LEU A 45 -20.34 9.05 21.88
N SER A 46 -21.38 8.25 21.61
CA SER A 46 -21.58 6.96 22.29
C SER A 46 -20.53 5.93 21.86
N THR A 47 -20.28 4.93 22.71
CA THR A 47 -19.38 3.80 22.40
C THR A 47 -19.78 3.08 21.12
N VAL A 48 -21.09 2.87 20.90
CA VAL A 48 -21.61 2.24 19.68
C VAL A 48 -21.29 3.08 18.44
N THR A 49 -21.42 4.41 18.54
CA THR A 49 -21.08 5.32 17.44
C THR A 49 -19.59 5.21 17.07
N TYR A 50 -18.68 5.14 18.05
CA TYR A 50 -17.26 4.96 17.75
C TYR A 50 -16.95 3.63 17.07
N TRP A 51 -17.63 2.55 17.46
CA TRP A 51 -17.50 1.25 16.79
C TRP A 51 -17.99 1.28 15.35
N VAL A 52 -19.14 1.92 15.10
CA VAL A 52 -19.64 2.12 13.73
C VAL A 52 -18.64 2.94 12.90
N MET A 53 -18.11 4.03 13.46
CA MET A 53 -17.09 4.85 12.79
C MET A 53 -15.81 4.05 12.52
N GLY A 54 -15.36 3.24 13.47
CA GLY A 54 -14.17 2.40 13.33
C GLY A 54 -14.31 1.36 12.23
N VAL A 55 -15.42 0.63 12.20
CA VAL A 55 -15.71 -0.34 11.13
C VAL A 55 -15.83 0.37 9.78
N ALA A 56 -16.58 1.47 9.71
CA ALA A 56 -16.72 2.24 8.47
C ALA A 56 -15.37 2.80 7.98
N GLY A 57 -14.54 3.32 8.87
CA GLY A 57 -13.19 3.82 8.58
C GLY A 57 -12.27 2.72 8.07
N THR A 58 -12.28 1.54 8.71
CA THR A 58 -11.50 0.37 8.27
C THR A 58 -11.92 -0.09 6.88
N LEU A 59 -13.22 -0.23 6.62
CA LEU A 59 -13.71 -0.63 5.29
C LEU A 59 -13.34 0.40 4.22
N ALA A 60 -13.49 1.69 4.53
CA ALA A 60 -13.13 2.77 3.61
C ALA A 60 -11.61 2.85 3.35
N LEU A 61 -10.77 2.51 4.32
CA LEU A 61 -9.32 2.34 4.12
C LEU A 61 -9.05 1.22 3.10
N PHE A 62 -9.67 0.05 3.24
CA PHE A 62 -9.46 -1.03 2.27
C PHE A 62 -9.99 -0.69 0.88
N LEU A 63 -11.11 0.02 0.78
CA LEU A 63 -11.59 0.55 -0.49
C LEU A 63 -10.59 1.55 -1.10
N SER A 64 -9.94 2.38 -0.28
CA SER A 64 -8.89 3.30 -0.74
C SER A 64 -7.67 2.54 -1.26
N ILE A 65 -7.25 1.46 -0.60
CA ILE A 65 -6.17 0.57 -1.07
C ILE A 65 -6.58 -0.10 -2.39
N ILE A 66 -7.80 -0.64 -2.50
CA ILE A 66 -8.28 -1.22 -3.76
C ILE A 66 -8.25 -0.17 -4.88
N PHE A 67 -8.73 1.06 -4.61
CA PHE A 67 -8.72 2.15 -5.58
C PHE A 67 -7.29 2.53 -6.03
N HIS A 68 -6.34 2.56 -5.10
CA HIS A 68 -4.92 2.76 -5.36
C HIS A 68 -4.36 1.67 -6.31
N GLU A 69 -4.54 0.40 -5.94
CA GLU A 69 -4.06 -0.75 -6.73
C GLU A 69 -4.73 -0.88 -8.10
N LEU A 70 -6.02 -0.56 -8.18
CA LEU A 70 -6.74 -0.51 -9.45
C LEU A 70 -6.17 0.55 -10.37
N SER A 71 -5.76 1.70 -9.83
CA SER A 71 -5.20 2.79 -10.63
C SER A 71 -3.89 2.39 -11.31
N HIS A 72 -3.00 1.67 -10.61
CA HIS A 72 -1.84 1.03 -11.23
C HIS A 72 -2.27 0.07 -12.34
N SER A 73 -3.23 -0.80 -12.03
CA SER A 73 -3.68 -1.86 -12.92
C SER A 73 -4.33 -1.32 -14.21
N PHE A 74 -5.04 -0.20 -14.12
CA PHE A 74 -5.60 0.51 -15.28
C PHE A 74 -4.51 1.04 -16.21
N VAL A 75 -3.48 1.67 -15.65
CA VAL A 75 -2.36 2.16 -16.45
C VAL A 75 -1.56 1.00 -17.02
N ALA A 76 -1.35 -0.07 -16.26
CA ALA A 76 -0.66 -1.28 -16.73
C ALA A 76 -1.34 -1.89 -17.97
N ARG A 77 -2.68 -1.99 -17.98
CA ARG A 77 -3.45 -2.46 -19.14
C ARG A 77 -3.25 -1.60 -20.39
N LYS A 78 -3.14 -0.27 -20.23
CA LYS A 78 -2.87 0.64 -21.35
C LYS A 78 -1.50 0.38 -21.99
N TYR A 79 -0.56 -0.19 -21.24
CA TYR A 79 0.76 -0.61 -21.73
C TYR A 79 0.82 -2.10 -22.11
N GLY A 80 -0.31 -2.80 -22.18
CA GLY A 80 -0.38 -4.20 -22.60
C GLY A 80 0.07 -5.21 -21.55
N ILE A 81 0.18 -4.81 -20.28
CA ILE A 81 0.60 -5.70 -19.19
C ILE A 81 -0.64 -6.43 -18.63
N PRO A 82 -0.70 -7.77 -18.69
CA PRO A 82 -1.81 -8.52 -18.12
C PRO A 82 -1.79 -8.46 -16.59
N ILE A 83 -2.92 -8.09 -15.99
CA ILE A 83 -3.11 -8.11 -14.53
C ILE A 83 -4.19 -9.15 -14.22
N LYS A 84 -3.83 -10.18 -13.45
CA LYS A 84 -4.73 -11.31 -13.13
C LYS A 84 -5.75 -10.95 -12.05
N GLY A 85 -5.36 -10.13 -11.08
CA GLY A 85 -6.21 -9.73 -9.97
C GLY A 85 -5.46 -8.92 -8.92
N ILE A 86 -6.19 -8.46 -7.90
CA ILE A 86 -5.67 -7.73 -6.75
C ILE A 86 -5.92 -8.60 -5.51
N THR A 87 -4.87 -8.90 -4.76
CA THR A 87 -5.00 -9.64 -3.49
C THR A 87 -4.73 -8.71 -2.32
N LEU A 88 -5.69 -8.59 -1.41
CA LEU A 88 -5.51 -7.89 -0.14
C LEU A 88 -4.96 -8.84 0.93
N PHE A 89 -3.99 -8.37 1.71
CA PHE A 89 -3.33 -9.11 2.79
C PHE A 89 -2.90 -8.17 3.93
N LEU A 90 -2.25 -8.72 4.96
CA LEU A 90 -1.90 -8.00 6.20
C LEU A 90 -1.26 -6.62 6.01
N PHE A 91 -0.38 -6.46 5.01
CA PHE A 91 0.40 -5.23 4.80
C PHE A 91 -0.08 -4.39 3.61
N GLY A 92 -1.25 -4.69 3.01
CA GLY A 92 -1.82 -3.89 1.93
C GLY A 92 -2.50 -4.70 0.82
N GLY A 93 -2.42 -4.20 -0.41
CA GLY A 93 -2.85 -4.89 -1.62
C GLY A 93 -1.66 -5.19 -2.51
N VAL A 94 -1.76 -6.25 -3.33
CA VAL A 94 -0.80 -6.51 -4.40
C VAL A 94 -1.52 -6.86 -5.68
N ALA A 95 -1.22 -6.13 -6.75
CA ALA A 95 -1.64 -6.48 -8.10
C ALA A 95 -0.76 -7.62 -8.64
N GLU A 96 -1.39 -8.71 -9.08
CA GLU A 96 -0.72 -9.86 -9.69
C GLU A 96 -0.36 -9.57 -11.15
N MET A 97 0.83 -9.03 -11.37
CA MET A 97 1.42 -8.81 -12.69
C MET A 97 2.04 -10.11 -13.24
N SER A 98 1.76 -10.47 -14.49
CA SER A 98 2.46 -11.58 -15.15
C SER A 98 3.86 -11.17 -15.62
N ASP A 99 3.99 -9.95 -16.13
CA ASP A 99 5.16 -9.50 -16.89
C ASP A 99 5.80 -8.24 -16.28
N GLU A 100 7.08 -8.01 -16.57
CA GLU A 100 7.74 -6.76 -16.21
C GLU A 100 7.29 -5.63 -17.17
N PRO A 101 7.32 -4.36 -16.73
CA PRO A 101 6.98 -3.24 -17.61
C PRO A 101 7.86 -3.22 -18.88
N PRO A 102 7.28 -2.95 -20.06
CA PRO A 102 8.02 -3.02 -21.33
C PRO A 102 8.99 -1.86 -21.56
N SER A 103 8.89 -0.79 -20.77
CA SER A 103 9.77 0.38 -20.88
C SER A 103 9.85 1.16 -19.57
N PRO A 104 10.92 1.97 -19.36
CA PRO A 104 11.02 2.85 -18.20
C PRO A 104 9.82 3.79 -18.05
N LYS A 105 9.32 4.32 -19.18
CA LYS A 105 8.14 5.18 -19.20
C LYS A 105 6.88 4.45 -18.73
N ALA A 106 6.69 3.21 -19.18
CA ALA A 106 5.54 2.40 -18.75
C ALA A 106 5.59 2.14 -17.24
N GLU A 107 6.76 1.81 -16.70
CA GLU A 107 6.94 1.62 -15.26
C GLU A 107 6.67 2.90 -14.47
N PHE A 108 7.23 4.04 -14.90
CA PHE A 108 7.03 5.33 -14.24
C PHE A 108 5.55 5.72 -14.20
N MET A 109 4.87 5.65 -15.34
CA MET A 109 3.45 6.02 -15.43
C MET A 109 2.58 5.09 -14.60
N MET A 110 2.88 3.80 -14.59
CA MET A 110 2.20 2.84 -13.74
C MET A 110 2.42 3.18 -12.26
N ALA A 111 3.66 3.37 -11.82
CA ALA A 111 4.00 3.62 -10.41
C ALA A 111 3.44 4.94 -9.87
N VAL A 112 3.33 5.99 -10.69
CA VAL A 112 2.72 7.26 -10.26
C VAL A 112 1.19 7.17 -10.14
N ALA A 113 0.55 6.23 -10.84
CA ALA A 113 -0.91 6.15 -10.93
C ALA A 113 -1.61 5.96 -9.58
N GLY A 114 -1.14 5.03 -8.75
CA GLY A 114 -1.71 4.77 -7.41
C GLY A 114 -1.60 5.98 -6.48
N PRO A 115 -0.40 6.53 -6.25
CA PRO A 115 -0.23 7.74 -5.46
C PRO A 115 -1.05 8.93 -5.97
N ALA A 116 -1.09 9.16 -7.28
CA ALA A 116 -1.89 10.25 -7.86
C ALA A 116 -3.40 10.04 -7.60
N ALA A 117 -3.90 8.82 -7.76
CA ALA A 117 -5.30 8.48 -7.47
C ALA A 117 -5.62 8.65 -5.98
N SER A 118 -4.73 8.25 -5.08
CA SER A 118 -4.90 8.43 -3.64
C SER A 118 -4.90 9.90 -3.25
N VAL A 119 -4.01 10.72 -3.80
CA VAL A 119 -4.04 12.18 -3.59
C VAL A 119 -5.34 12.77 -4.10
N ALA A 120 -5.79 12.39 -5.30
CA ALA A 120 -7.05 12.89 -5.86
C ALA A 120 -8.26 12.52 -4.99
N LEU A 121 -8.33 11.27 -4.52
CA LEU A 121 -9.38 10.81 -3.60
C LEU A 121 -9.30 11.55 -2.26
N GLY A 122 -8.10 11.73 -1.71
CA GLY A 122 -7.86 12.48 -0.48
C GLY A 122 -8.32 13.93 -0.57
N LEU A 123 -8.03 14.61 -1.69
CA LEU A 123 -8.48 15.98 -1.97
C LEU A 123 -10.01 16.05 -2.11
N GLY A 124 -10.63 15.13 -2.85
CA GLY A 124 -12.08 15.06 -2.98
C GLY A 124 -12.79 14.89 -1.63
N LEU A 125 -12.29 13.97 -0.79
CA LEU A 125 -12.81 13.77 0.56
C LEU A 125 -12.53 14.97 1.48
N ARG A 126 -11.39 15.65 1.30
CA ARG A 126 -11.06 16.87 2.06
C ARG A 126 -12.03 18.01 1.75
N PHE A 127 -12.45 18.11 0.49
CA PHE A 127 -13.46 19.05 0.03
C PHE A 127 -14.84 18.68 0.59
N LEU A 128 -15.25 17.41 0.51
CA LEU A 128 -16.50 16.92 1.10
C LEU A 128 -16.56 17.15 2.62
N PHE A 129 -15.45 16.98 3.34
CA PHE A 129 -15.37 17.32 4.76
C PHE A 129 -15.62 18.83 5.00
N GLY A 130 -15.12 19.70 4.13
CA GLY A 130 -15.40 21.15 4.19
C GLY A 130 -16.88 21.46 4.06
N LEU A 131 -17.55 20.84 3.07
CA LEU A 131 -19.01 20.94 2.90
C LEU A 131 -19.74 20.37 4.11
N GLY A 132 -19.36 19.20 4.60
CA GLY A 132 -20.00 18.60 5.77
C GLY A 132 -19.87 19.44 7.05
N ARG A 133 -18.81 20.24 7.20
CA ARG A 133 -18.72 21.23 8.28
C ARG A 133 -19.61 22.43 8.06
N GLN A 134 -19.64 22.97 6.84
CA GLN A 134 -20.47 24.13 6.50
C GLN A 134 -21.98 23.82 6.62
N TRP A 135 -22.38 22.59 6.27
CA TRP A 135 -23.77 22.14 6.26
C TRP A 135 -24.15 21.34 7.52
N LEU A 136 -23.31 21.38 8.57
CA LEU A 136 -23.56 20.78 9.89
C LEU A 136 -23.91 19.28 9.84
N TRP A 137 -23.23 18.51 8.99
CA TRP A 137 -23.37 17.05 8.97
C TRP A 137 -23.00 16.42 10.32
N PRO A 138 -23.55 15.23 10.63
CA PRO A 138 -23.24 14.54 11.88
C PRO A 138 -21.73 14.38 12.08
N ASN A 139 -21.25 14.67 13.29
CA ASN A 139 -19.82 14.58 13.64
C ASN A 139 -19.21 13.22 13.33
N ALA A 140 -19.99 12.14 13.49
CA ALA A 140 -19.57 10.79 13.15
C ALA A 140 -19.22 10.64 11.66
N LEU A 141 -20.09 11.14 10.77
CA LEU A 141 -19.86 11.11 9.33
C LEU A 141 -18.66 11.97 8.93
N ASN A 142 -18.62 13.20 9.43
CA ASN A 142 -17.50 14.12 9.18
C ASN A 142 -16.16 13.53 9.68
N GLY A 143 -16.16 12.82 10.80
CA GLY A 143 -14.99 12.17 11.34
C GLY A 143 -14.46 11.04 10.47
N VAL A 144 -15.34 10.19 9.94
CA VAL A 144 -14.94 9.14 8.99
C VAL A 144 -14.40 9.75 7.70
N ILE A 145 -15.07 10.74 7.12
CA ILE A 145 -14.60 11.41 5.88
C ILE A 145 -13.22 12.04 6.10
N ALA A 146 -13.02 12.74 7.22
CA ALA A 146 -11.73 13.35 7.57
C ALA A 146 -10.63 12.29 7.73
N TYR A 147 -10.94 11.17 8.38
CA TYR A 147 -10.01 10.04 8.52
C TYR A 147 -9.62 9.46 7.15
N VAL A 148 -10.59 9.17 6.28
CA VAL A 148 -10.33 8.56 4.96
C VAL A 148 -9.58 9.53 4.05
N SER A 149 -9.86 10.84 4.15
CA SER A 149 -9.06 11.86 3.47
C SER A 149 -7.59 11.83 3.92
N LEU A 150 -7.36 11.87 5.24
CA LEU A 150 -6.01 11.83 5.80
C LEU A 150 -5.25 10.55 5.40
N ILE A 151 -5.90 9.38 5.52
CA ILE A 151 -5.23 8.11 5.25
C ILE A 151 -4.86 7.96 3.77
N ASN A 152 -5.61 8.56 2.85
CA ASN A 152 -5.26 8.57 1.43
C ASN A 152 -3.99 9.41 1.15
N PHE A 153 -3.83 10.55 1.84
CA PHE A 153 -2.58 11.31 1.76
C PHE A 153 -1.40 10.55 2.37
N LEU A 154 -1.62 9.88 3.51
CA LEU A 154 -0.60 9.03 4.14
C LEU A 154 -0.24 7.83 3.26
N LEU A 155 -1.22 7.18 2.64
CA LEU A 155 -1.03 6.08 1.70
C LEU A 155 -0.18 6.54 0.50
N ALA A 156 -0.53 7.67 -0.11
CA ALA A 156 0.25 8.23 -1.21
C ALA A 156 1.67 8.63 -0.78
N GLY A 157 1.81 9.33 0.35
CA GLY A 157 3.10 9.78 0.85
C GLY A 157 4.03 8.61 1.22
N PHE A 158 3.48 7.60 1.90
CA PHE A 158 4.24 6.39 2.22
C PHE A 158 4.65 5.63 0.97
N ASN A 159 3.74 5.44 0.00
CA ASN A 159 4.08 4.76 -1.25
C ASN A 159 5.06 5.55 -2.13
N LEU A 160 5.15 6.87 -2.00
CA LEU A 160 6.14 7.68 -2.73
C LEU A 160 7.54 7.65 -2.09
N MET A 161 7.71 7.02 -0.92
CA MET A 161 9.04 6.88 -0.32
C MET A 161 9.99 6.10 -1.25
N PRO A 162 11.25 6.55 -1.38
CA PRO A 162 12.20 5.93 -2.28
C PRO A 162 12.59 4.54 -1.77
N GLY A 163 12.49 3.53 -2.63
CA GLY A 163 12.95 2.17 -2.37
C GLY A 163 11.89 1.10 -2.61
N PHE A 164 12.31 -0.06 -3.13
CA PHE A 164 11.39 -1.21 -3.27
C PHE A 164 10.92 -1.70 -1.89
N PRO A 165 9.70 -2.26 -1.79
CA PRO A 165 8.70 -2.51 -2.83
C PRO A 165 7.78 -1.34 -3.20
N LEU A 166 7.97 -0.16 -2.60
CA LEU A 166 7.05 0.98 -2.71
C LEU A 166 7.05 1.57 -4.13
N ASP A 167 6.01 2.32 -4.46
CA ASP A 167 5.88 2.99 -5.76
C ASP A 167 7.01 3.98 -6.03
N GLY A 168 7.46 4.71 -5.01
CA GLY A 168 8.63 5.58 -5.07
C GLY A 168 9.91 4.82 -5.43
N GLY A 169 10.02 3.56 -5.01
CA GLY A 169 11.05 2.62 -5.46
C GLY A 169 10.95 2.26 -6.93
N ARG A 170 9.73 2.01 -7.44
CA ARG A 170 9.48 1.75 -8.87
C ARG A 170 9.70 3.00 -9.73
N ILE A 171 9.33 4.18 -9.23
CA ILE A 171 9.63 5.47 -9.86
C ILE A 171 11.15 5.66 -9.95
N LEU A 172 11.87 5.44 -8.85
CA LEU A 172 13.32 5.48 -8.85
C LEU A 172 13.92 4.47 -9.85
N ARG A 173 13.43 3.23 -9.86
CA ARG A 173 13.86 2.19 -10.80
C ARG A 173 13.64 2.61 -12.24
N ALA A 174 12.47 3.16 -12.56
CA ALA A 174 12.17 3.65 -13.89
C ALA A 174 13.13 4.77 -14.33
N LEU A 175 13.43 5.73 -13.46
CA LEU A 175 14.36 6.82 -13.77
C LEU A 175 15.79 6.29 -13.99
N LEU A 176 16.27 5.42 -13.08
CA LEU A 176 17.59 4.80 -13.17
C LEU A 176 17.73 3.90 -14.41
N TRP A 177 16.68 3.14 -14.72
CA TRP A 177 16.61 2.29 -15.90
C TRP A 177 16.60 3.13 -17.17
N GLY A 178 15.86 4.24 -17.22
CA GLY A 178 15.87 5.17 -18.34
C GLY A 178 17.25 5.81 -18.57
N ALA A 179 17.96 6.15 -17.49
CA ALA A 179 19.26 6.80 -17.56
C ALA A 179 20.39 5.86 -18.05
N LYS A 180 20.44 4.62 -17.55
CA LYS A 180 21.52 3.66 -17.87
C LYS A 180 21.14 2.55 -18.83
N LYS A 181 19.86 2.44 -19.20
CA LYS A 181 19.28 1.33 -19.99
C LYS A 181 19.55 -0.06 -19.40
N ASP A 182 19.84 -0.13 -18.10
CA ASP A 182 20.10 -1.36 -17.36
C ASP A 182 19.08 -1.55 -16.23
N LEU A 183 18.12 -2.45 -16.47
CA LEU A 183 17.07 -2.78 -15.51
C LEU A 183 17.62 -3.50 -14.27
N ARG A 184 18.67 -4.32 -14.40
CA ARG A 184 19.27 -5.05 -13.27
C ARG A 184 19.92 -4.08 -12.31
N TRP A 185 20.73 -3.17 -12.85
CA TRP A 185 21.37 -2.13 -12.06
C TRP A 185 20.33 -1.23 -11.38
N ALA A 186 19.31 -0.79 -12.11
CA ALA A 186 18.23 0.03 -11.56
C ALA A 186 17.46 -0.69 -10.43
N THR A 187 17.16 -1.98 -10.60
CA THR A 187 16.51 -2.80 -9.58
C THR A 187 17.40 -2.96 -8.36
N ARG A 188 18.70 -3.21 -8.54
CA ARG A 188 19.67 -3.35 -7.45
C ARG A 188 19.72 -2.10 -6.59
N ILE A 189 19.90 -0.93 -7.21
CA ILE A 189 19.96 0.34 -6.48
C ILE A 189 18.64 0.61 -5.75
N SER A 190 17.50 0.46 -6.43
CA SER A 190 16.19 0.70 -5.83
C SER A 190 15.88 -0.27 -4.68
N SER A 191 16.38 -1.51 -4.76
CA SER A 191 16.28 -2.49 -3.67
C SER A 191 17.18 -2.15 -2.50
N ILE A 192 18.41 -1.69 -2.75
CA ILE A 192 19.33 -1.22 -1.68
C ILE A 192 18.72 -0.05 -0.92
N VAL A 193 18.17 0.94 -1.63
CA VAL A 193 17.50 2.09 -0.98
C VAL A 193 16.34 1.62 -0.10
N GLY A 194 15.52 0.68 -0.57
CA GLY A 194 14.43 0.09 0.22
C GLY A 194 14.92 -0.68 1.45
N ILE A 195 16.00 -1.44 1.33
CA ILE A 195 16.62 -2.16 2.46
C ILE A 195 17.16 -1.17 3.51
N CYS A 196 17.86 -0.12 3.07
CA CYS A 196 18.36 0.94 3.96
C CYS A 196 17.20 1.65 4.67
N PHE A 197 16.14 2.00 3.93
CA PHE A 197 14.95 2.62 4.53
C PHE A 197 14.28 1.71 5.56
N GLY A 198 14.11 0.42 5.25
CA GLY A 198 13.57 -0.55 6.19
C GLY A 198 14.45 -0.72 7.44
N ALA A 199 15.78 -0.68 7.29
CA ALA A 199 16.71 -0.70 8.43
C ALA A 199 16.57 0.54 9.33
N LEU A 200 16.39 1.72 8.75
CA LEU A 200 16.12 2.95 9.51
C LEU A 200 14.82 2.84 10.33
N LEU A 201 13.75 2.28 9.75
CA LEU A 201 12.49 2.06 10.47
C LEU A 201 12.64 1.07 11.63
N ILE A 202 13.44 0.02 11.47
CA ILE A 202 13.76 -0.94 12.54
C ILE A 202 14.51 -0.24 13.69
N ILE A 203 15.56 0.52 13.37
CA ILE A 203 16.35 1.27 14.37
C ILE A 203 15.45 2.26 15.11
N PHE A 204 14.59 2.98 14.38
CA PHE A 204 13.62 3.89 14.95
C PHE A 204 12.60 3.16 15.85
N GLY A 205 12.15 1.97 15.45
CA GLY A 205 11.29 1.12 16.27
C GLY A 205 11.93 0.78 17.62
N PHE A 206 13.18 0.30 17.60
CA PHE A 206 13.94 0.03 18.83
C PHE A 206 14.07 1.29 19.70
N TYR A 207 14.42 2.42 19.10
CA TYR A 207 14.54 3.68 19.82
C TYR A 207 13.25 4.08 20.56
N ASN A 208 12.07 3.88 19.95
CA ASN A 208 10.79 4.15 20.60
C ASN A 208 10.50 3.17 21.74
N VAL A 209 10.84 1.88 21.57
CA VAL A 209 10.74 0.88 22.66
C VAL A 209 11.59 1.30 23.85
N PHE A 210 12.84 1.75 23.63
CA PHE A 210 13.71 2.23 24.70
C PHE A 210 13.18 3.50 25.40
N LYS A 211 12.35 4.30 24.73
CA LYS A 211 11.67 5.46 25.31
C LYS A 211 10.38 5.11 26.07
N GLY A 212 9.99 3.84 26.12
CA GLY A 212 8.77 3.38 26.78
C GLY A 212 7.53 3.34 25.88
N ASP A 213 7.63 3.74 24.61
CA ASP A 213 6.54 3.59 23.64
C ASP A 213 6.65 2.25 22.90
N PHE A 214 6.32 1.18 23.64
CA PHE A 214 6.42 -0.19 23.16
C PHE A 214 5.54 -0.47 21.94
N VAL A 215 4.30 0.05 21.94
CA VAL A 215 3.32 -0.22 20.87
C VAL A 215 3.75 0.43 19.57
N SER A 216 4.08 1.73 19.58
CA SER A 216 4.54 2.41 18.37
C SER A 216 5.87 1.83 17.91
N GLY A 217 6.79 1.54 18.84
CA GLY A 217 8.08 0.93 18.52
C GLY A 217 7.95 -0.42 17.80
N MET A 218 7.04 -1.28 18.26
CA MET A 218 6.78 -2.57 17.61
C MET A 218 6.18 -2.41 16.21
N TRP A 219 5.29 -1.44 15.98
CA TRP A 219 4.76 -1.15 14.64
C TRP A 219 5.85 -0.74 13.66
N TRP A 220 6.71 0.21 14.04
CA TRP A 220 7.83 0.65 13.20
C TRP A 220 8.80 -0.50 12.88
N PHE A 221 9.08 -1.35 13.87
CA PHE A 221 9.90 -2.54 13.69
C PHE A 221 9.28 -3.50 12.65
N LEU A 222 7.99 -3.84 12.80
CA LEU A 222 7.30 -4.77 11.91
C LEU A 222 7.22 -4.23 10.47
N ILE A 223 6.93 -2.95 10.31
CA ILE A 223 6.91 -2.28 8.99
C ILE A 223 8.29 -2.33 8.35
N GLY A 224 9.35 -2.02 9.10
CA GLY A 224 10.72 -2.05 8.59
C GLY A 224 11.17 -3.46 8.17
N MET A 225 10.83 -4.47 8.96
CA MET A 225 11.07 -5.88 8.64
C MET A 225 10.36 -6.32 7.36
N PHE A 226 9.08 -5.97 7.23
CA PHE A 226 8.28 -6.26 6.03
C PHE A 226 8.89 -5.62 4.79
N LEU A 227 9.25 -4.33 4.89
CA LEU A 227 9.84 -3.59 3.77
C LEU A 227 11.14 -4.24 3.30
N GLN A 228 12.03 -4.62 4.22
CA GLN A 228 13.26 -5.32 3.87
C GLN A 228 13.00 -6.67 3.20
N SER A 229 12.05 -7.46 3.72
CA SER A 229 11.69 -8.76 3.13
C SER A 229 11.20 -8.60 1.70
N ALA A 230 10.30 -7.65 1.47
CA ALA A 230 9.72 -7.40 0.15
C ALA A 230 10.73 -6.80 -0.84
N ALA A 231 11.65 -5.94 -0.38
CA ALA A 231 12.74 -5.41 -1.20
C ALA A 231 13.67 -6.53 -1.69
N ARG A 232 14.05 -7.45 -0.79
CA ARG A 232 14.88 -8.61 -1.13
C ARG A 232 14.16 -9.56 -2.10
N ALA A 233 12.88 -9.84 -1.86
CA ALA A 233 12.07 -10.68 -2.74
C ALA A 233 11.98 -10.11 -4.17
N SER A 234 11.80 -8.79 -4.29
CA SER A 234 11.73 -8.10 -5.58
C SER A 234 13.04 -8.23 -6.37
N TYR A 235 14.19 -8.10 -5.70
CA TYR A 235 15.50 -8.30 -6.34
C TYR A 235 15.69 -9.74 -6.84
N GLN A 236 15.34 -10.73 -6.01
CA GLN A 236 15.43 -12.15 -6.38
C GLN A 236 14.51 -12.54 -7.55
N GLN A 237 13.35 -11.90 -7.67
CA GLN A 237 12.43 -12.12 -8.79
C GLN A 237 13.01 -11.66 -10.13
N VAL A 238 13.73 -10.53 -10.17
CA VAL A 238 14.37 -10.06 -11.40
C VAL A 238 15.53 -10.97 -11.80
N LEU A 239 16.29 -11.48 -10.82
CA LEU A 239 17.36 -12.44 -11.08
C LEU A 239 16.84 -13.76 -11.68
N SER A 240 15.81 -14.35 -11.06
CA SER A 240 15.27 -15.65 -11.50
C SER A 240 14.59 -15.61 -12.88
N ARG A 241 14.02 -14.47 -13.28
CA ARG A 241 13.42 -14.29 -14.61
C ARG A 241 14.45 -14.15 -15.74
N GLN A 242 15.71 -13.88 -15.42
CA GLN A 242 16.75 -13.62 -16.41
C GLN A 242 17.91 -14.60 -16.35
N GLU A 243 17.84 -15.62 -15.48
CA GLU A 243 18.62 -16.83 -15.69
C GLU A 243 18.11 -17.51 -16.97
N PRO A 244 18.98 -17.83 -17.94
CA PRO A 244 18.58 -18.67 -19.05
C PRO A 244 18.02 -19.98 -18.48
N LYS A 245 16.99 -20.53 -19.10
CA LYS A 245 16.67 -21.96 -18.96
C LYS A 245 17.84 -22.79 -19.54
N SER A 246 18.99 -22.80 -18.90
CA SER A 246 20.06 -23.74 -19.21
C SER A 246 19.76 -25.04 -18.49
N SER A 247 19.68 -26.13 -19.26
CA SER A 247 19.57 -27.54 -18.85
C SER A 247 18.18 -28.10 -18.50
N THR A 248 17.28 -28.11 -19.49
CA THR A 248 16.44 -29.31 -19.74
C THR A 248 16.63 -29.73 -21.20
N LEU A 249 17.88 -30.03 -21.54
CA LEU A 249 18.24 -30.87 -22.68
C LEU A 249 19.15 -31.95 -22.10
N ASN A 250 18.52 -33.02 -21.63
CA ASN A 250 19.12 -34.33 -21.42
C ASN A 250 17.96 -35.32 -21.40
N MET A 251 17.56 -35.76 -22.60
CA MET A 251 17.24 -37.15 -22.94
C MET A 251 16.98 -37.24 -24.44
#